data_AF-A0A5K1B620-F1
#
_entry.id   AF-A0A5K1B620-F1
#
_cell.length_a   1.000
_cell.length_b   1.000
_cell.length_c   1.000
_cell.angle_alpha   90.00
_cell.angle_beta   90.00
_cell.angle_gamma   90.00
#
_symmetry.space_group_name_H-M   'P 1'
#
loop_
_entity.id
_entity.type
_entity.pdbx_description
1 polymer ?
#
loop_
_entity_poly.entity_id
_entity_poly.type
_entity_poly.pdbx_seq_one_letter_code
_entity_poly.pdbx_strand_id
1 'polypeptide(L)' 'AQVRQVLSKDSTKPLVSPANSVANATVPPRTKVVDINEPQVCKNKGCGQTFIEKDNHEAACSYHPGPAIFHDRIKG' A
#
# COMPACT_ATOMS: atom_id res chain seq x y z
N ALA A 1 3.11 52.62 -40.81
CA ALA A 1 2.07 51.68 -40.37
C ALA A 1 2.75 50.47 -39.73
N GLN A 2 2.84 50.44 -38.40
CA GLN A 2 3.39 49.29 -37.66
C GLN A 2 2.22 48.53 -37.06
N VAL A 3 2.01 47.30 -37.52
CA VAL A 3 0.90 46.44 -37.11
C VAL A 3 1.44 45.28 -36.27
N ARG A 4 0.93 45.23 -35.04
CA ARG A 4 0.53 44.03 -34.27
C ARG A 4 1.61 43.18 -33.59
N GLN A 5 1.81 43.53 -32.31
CA GLN A 5 1.60 42.66 -31.13
C GLN A 5 1.91 41.16 -31.31
N VAL A 6 3.02 40.71 -30.73
CA VAL A 6 3.26 39.29 -30.42
C VAL A 6 3.16 39.09 -28.91
N LEU A 7 1.93 38.87 -28.41
CA LEU A 7 1.72 38.36 -27.06
C LEU A 7 0.78 37.15 -27.12
N SER A 8 1.07 36.20 -26.24
CA SER A 8 0.19 35.10 -25.79
C SER A 8 0.18 33.81 -26.60
N LYS A 9 1.03 32.85 -26.21
CA LYS A 9 0.67 31.42 -26.10
C LYS A 9 1.40 30.81 -24.91
N ASP A 10 0.78 30.94 -23.73
CA ASP A 10 1.07 30.11 -22.57
C ASP A 10 0.68 28.67 -22.92
N SER A 11 1.66 27.80 -23.14
CA SER A 11 1.43 26.36 -23.28
C SER A 11 1.36 25.77 -21.88
N THR A 12 0.26 26.01 -21.19
CA THR A 12 -0.15 25.21 -20.04
C THR A 12 -0.36 23.77 -20.54
N LYS A 13 0.55 22.87 -20.19
CA LYS A 13 0.36 21.43 -20.39
C LYS A 13 -0.46 20.93 -19.18
N PRO A 14 -1.72 20.51 -19.34
CA PRO A 14 -2.46 19.94 -18.21
C PRO A 14 -1.89 18.55 -17.94
N LEU A 15 -1.12 18.41 -16.85
CA LEU A 15 -0.82 17.09 -16.30
C LEU A 15 -2.08 16.63 -15.56
N VAL A 16 -3.03 16.07 -16.31
CA VAL A 16 -4.04 15.21 -15.71
C VAL A 16 -3.32 13.92 -15.31
N SER A 17 -3.10 13.75 -14.02
CA SER A 17 -3.02 12.42 -13.45
C SER A 17 -4.28 12.29 -12.62
N PRO A 18 -5.20 11.36 -12.95
CA PRO A 18 -6.24 11.03 -12.00
C PRO A 18 -5.51 10.49 -10.77
N ALA A 19 -5.56 11.26 -9.68
CA ALA A 19 -5.34 10.71 -8.36
C ALA A 19 -6.40 9.64 -8.18
N ASN A 20 -6.03 8.39 -8.44
CA ASN A 20 -6.77 7.23 -7.97
C ASN A 20 -6.64 7.24 -6.45
N SER A 21 -7.43 8.11 -5.83
CA SER A 21 -7.83 8.02 -4.44
C SER A 21 -8.65 6.74 -4.34
N VAL A 22 -7.95 5.61 -4.21
CA VAL A 22 -8.52 4.40 -3.63
C VAL A 22 -8.89 4.82 -2.22
N ALA A 23 -10.13 5.31 -2.08
CA ALA A 23 -10.75 5.55 -0.81
C ALA A 23 -10.68 4.22 -0.08
N ASN A 24 -9.77 4.17 0.88
CA ASN A 24 -9.57 3.05 1.76
C ASN A 24 -10.90 2.89 2.50
N ALA A 25 -11.74 1.99 2.00
CA ALA A 25 -13.02 1.68 2.59
C ALA A 25 -12.71 1.18 4.00
N THR A 26 -12.94 2.07 4.96
CA THR A 26 -12.85 1.76 6.38
C THR A 26 -14.05 0.87 6.69
N VAL A 27 -13.93 -0.41 6.36
CA VAL A 27 -14.86 -1.42 6.87
C VAL A 27 -14.51 -1.54 8.35
N PRO A 28 -15.43 -1.21 9.27
CA PRO A 28 -15.21 -1.44 10.69
C PRO A 28 -14.85 -2.91 10.88
N PRO A 29 -13.91 -3.26 11.77
CA PRO A 29 -13.56 -4.65 12.02
C PRO A 29 -14.81 -5.33 12.56
N ARG A 30 -15.52 -6.05 11.69
CA ARG A 30 -16.44 -7.09 12.14
C ARG A 30 -15.55 -8.02 12.93
N THR A 31 -15.68 -8.00 14.24
CA THR A 31 -15.20 -9.06 15.13
C THR A 31 -15.89 -10.33 14.68
N LYS A 32 -15.34 -10.96 13.64
CA LYS A 32 -15.67 -12.31 13.28
C LYS A 32 -15.17 -13.11 14.47
N VAL A 33 -16.09 -13.72 15.20
CA VAL A 33 -15.76 -14.82 16.11
C VAL A 33 -15.05 -15.83 15.23
N VAL A 34 -13.73 -15.86 15.29
CA VAL A 34 -12.92 -16.76 14.44
C VAL A 34 -13.01 -18.11 15.12
N ASP A 35 -13.58 -19.10 14.43
CA ASP A 35 -13.54 -20.48 14.90
C ASP A 35 -12.09 -20.95 14.97
N ILE A 36 -11.72 -21.59 16.08
CA ILE A 36 -10.32 -21.94 16.39
C ILE A 36 -9.73 -22.95 15.39
N ASN A 37 -10.60 -23.64 14.64
CA ASN A 37 -10.27 -24.65 13.65
C ASN A 37 -10.32 -24.13 12.21
N GLU A 38 -10.72 -22.88 11.97
CA GLU A 38 -10.81 -22.31 10.62
C GLU A 38 -9.42 -21.86 10.13
N PRO A 39 -8.98 -22.27 8.93
CA PRO A 39 -7.71 -21.81 8.37
C PRO A 39 -7.75 -20.32 8.04
N GLN A 40 -6.88 -19.54 8.68
CA GLN A 40 -6.68 -18.12 8.47
C GLN A 40 -5.33 -17.83 7.81
N VAL A 41 -5.21 -16.71 7.10
CA VAL A 41 -3.93 -16.26 6.51
C VAL A 41 -3.22 -15.30 7.47
N CYS A 42 -1.97 -15.58 7.81
CA CYS A 42 -1.13 -14.72 8.61
C CYS A 42 -0.86 -13.39 7.89
N LYS A 43 -1.23 -12.28 8.54
CA LYS A 43 -1.04 -10.92 8.01
C LYS A 43 0.28 -10.27 8.45
N ASN A 44 1.12 -10.98 9.19
CA ASN A 44 2.41 -10.45 9.62
C ASN A 44 3.36 -10.29 8.42
N LYS A 45 4.13 -9.21 8.42
CA LYS A 45 5.04 -8.85 7.32
C LYS A 45 6.08 -9.95 7.11
N GLY A 46 6.08 -10.56 5.92
CA GLY A 46 7.01 -11.63 5.55
C GLY A 46 6.58 -13.05 5.91
N CYS A 47 5.43 -13.25 6.57
CA CYS A 47 4.93 -14.60 6.88
C CYS A 47 3.98 -15.13 5.79
N GLY A 48 2.77 -14.57 5.68
CA GLY A 48 1.79 -14.93 4.64
C GLY A 48 1.26 -16.37 4.68
N GLN A 49 1.63 -17.17 5.69
CA GLN A 49 1.24 -18.58 5.79
C GLN A 49 -0.21 -18.75 6.25
N THR A 50 -0.86 -19.82 5.80
CA THR A 50 -2.15 -20.25 6.36
C THR A 50 -1.93 -21.00 7.67
N PHE A 51 -2.66 -20.63 8.72
CA PHE A 51 -2.57 -21.24 10.04
C PHE A 51 -3.97 -21.46 10.63
N ILE A 52 -4.07 -22.36 11.60
CA ILE A 52 -5.26 -22.51 12.44
C ILE A 52 -4.95 -21.97 13.83
N GLU A 53 -5.92 -21.32 14.47
CA GLU A 53 -5.70 -20.67 15.77
C GLU A 53 -5.37 -21.69 16.87
N LYS A 54 -5.82 -22.95 16.71
CA LYS A 54 -5.57 -24.04 17.67
C LYS A 54 -4.08 -24.43 17.77
N ASP A 55 -3.33 -24.35 16.67
CA ASP A 55 -1.91 -24.72 16.62
C ASP A 55 -0.99 -23.48 16.68
N ASN A 56 -1.59 -22.28 16.73
CA ASN A 56 -0.89 -21.01 16.82
C ASN A 56 -0.29 -20.83 18.23
N HIS A 57 0.99 -20.51 18.30
CA HIS A 57 1.72 -20.25 19.53
C HIS A 57 2.70 -19.08 19.30
N GLU A 58 3.26 -18.50 20.36
CA GLU A 58 4.07 -17.27 20.28
C GLU A 58 5.25 -17.35 19.30
N ALA A 59 5.80 -18.55 19.12
CA ALA A 59 6.92 -18.83 18.20
C ALA A 59 6.50 -19.43 16.84
N ALA A 60 5.20 -19.61 16.58
CA ALA A 60 4.70 -20.20 15.33
C ALA A 60 4.94 -19.31 14.11
N CYS A 61 4.98 -18.00 14.32
CA CYS A 61 5.11 -17.01 13.24
C CYS A 61 6.47 -16.32 13.27
N SER A 62 7.32 -16.68 12.31
CA SER A 62 8.54 -15.92 11.99
C SER A 62 8.19 -14.77 11.05
N TYR A 63 8.18 -13.54 11.57
CA TYR A 63 7.88 -12.33 10.80
C TYR A 63 8.94 -11.26 11.01
N HIS A 64 8.97 -10.26 10.12
CA HIS A 64 9.86 -9.11 10.28
C HIS A 64 9.20 -8.05 11.18
N PRO A 65 9.76 -7.75 12.37
CA PRO A 65 9.21 -6.75 13.28
C PRO A 65 9.48 -5.31 12.81
N GLY A 66 10.44 -5.13 11.90
CA GLY A 66 10.86 -3.81 11.40
C GLY A 66 10.24 -3.45 10.04
N PRO A 67 10.31 -2.15 9.66
CA PRO A 67 10.09 -1.75 8.28
C PRO A 67 11.17 -2.34 7.37
N ALA A 68 10.84 -2.52 6.09
CA ALA A 68 11.85 -2.88 5.10
C ALA A 68 12.86 -1.73 4.94
N ILE A 69 14.15 -2.04 5.09
CA ILE A 69 15.24 -1.08 4.89
C ILE A 69 15.69 -1.19 3.43
N PHE A 70 15.43 -0.15 2.65
CA PHE A 70 15.94 -0.01 1.29
C PHE A 70 17.17 0.88 1.33
N HIS A 71 18.32 0.32 0.96
CA HIS A 71 19.49 1.14 0.68
C HIS A 71 19.34 1.71 -0.73
N ASP A 72 19.38 3.03 -0.84
CA ASP A 72 19.37 3.73 -2.12
C ASP A 72 20.70 3.44 -2.82
N ARG A 73 20.71 2.38 -3.66
CA ARG A 73 21.91 1.97 -4.41
C ARG A 73 22.18 3.00 -5.51
N ILE A 74 22.79 4.11 -5.13
CA ILE A 74 23.50 4.98 -6.06
C ILE A 74 24.70 4.18 -6.56
N LYS A 75 24.57 3.63 -7.77
CA LYS A 75 25.69 3.06 -8.51
C LYS A 75 26.60 4.23 -8.91
N GLY A 76 27.83 4.22 -8.39
CA GLY A 76 28.92 5.07 -8.89
C GLY A 76 29.39 4.64 -10.27
#